data_AF-A0A2V7WVJ7-F1
#
_entry.id   AF-A0A2V7WVJ7-F1
#
_cell.length_a   1.000
_cell.length_b   1.000
_cell.length_c   1.000
_cell.angle_alpha   90.00
_cell.angle_beta   90.00
_cell.angle_gamma   90.00
#
_symmetry.space_group_name_H-M   'P 1'
#
loop_
_entity.id
_entity.type
_entity.pdbx_description
1 polymer ?
#
loop_
_entity_poly.entity_id
_entity_poly.type
_entity_poly.pdbx_seq_one_letter_code
_entity_poly.pdbx_strand_id
1 'polypeptide(L)'
;MNRRTLLKCAGTLMGASTLSANLTFSQESSGGKRVNNSSFNTKMMGFMLPHEQFPVSKLVDYGVAAERAGFDLLATSDHLQPWQANEGHSGQAWVTMAAVGQRTKHVWIGPTVTCPTFRYNPAVVAEAFASLNLL
;
A
#
# COMPACT_ATOMS: atom_id res chain seq x y z
N MET A 1 27.99 -24.01 -9.03
CA MET A 1 26.57 -24.32 -9.31
C MET A 1 26.19 -23.65 -10.63
N ASN A 2 25.73 -24.41 -11.63
CA ASN A 2 25.70 -23.97 -13.03
C ASN A 2 24.26 -23.82 -13.54
N ARG A 3 23.99 -22.79 -14.36
CA ARG A 3 22.68 -22.42 -14.97
C ARG A 3 21.91 -23.55 -15.65
N ARG A 4 22.59 -24.64 -16.00
CA ARG A 4 22.01 -25.85 -16.62
C ARG A 4 21.21 -26.73 -15.65
N THR A 5 21.36 -26.54 -14.34
CA THR A 5 20.61 -27.33 -13.33
C THR A 5 19.23 -26.74 -13.02
N LEU A 6 19.01 -25.45 -13.29
CA LEU A 6 17.75 -24.75 -13.00
C LEU A 6 16.62 -25.06 -13.99
N LEU A 7 16.94 -25.50 -15.21
CA LEU A 7 15.95 -25.78 -16.27
C LEU A 7 15.32 -27.19 -16.21
N LYS A 8 15.66 -28.01 -15.21
CA LYS A 8 15.13 -29.37 -15.07
C LYS A 8 13.90 -29.50 -14.15
N CYS A 9 13.39 -28.40 -13.58
CA CYS A 9 12.17 -28.43 -12.75
C CYS A 9 10.89 -27.96 -13.46
N ALA A 10 10.92 -27.74 -14.77
CA ALA A 10 9.70 -27.55 -15.56
C ALA A 10 9.02 -28.91 -15.79
N GLY A 11 8.41 -29.42 -14.73
CA GLY A 11 7.61 -30.64 -14.74
C GLY A 11 6.31 -30.47 -15.52
N THR A 12 6.20 -31.28 -16.56
CA THR A 12 5.04 -32.16 -16.81
C THR A 12 3.68 -31.50 -17.08
N LEU A 13 3.36 -31.34 -18.37
CA LEU A 13 1.99 -31.27 -18.88
C LEU A 13 1.91 -32.01 -20.22
N MET A 14 1.60 -33.31 -20.16
CA MET A 14 1.14 -34.10 -21.30
C MET A 14 0.15 -35.16 -20.78
N GLY A 15 -1.13 -34.83 -20.86
CA GLY A 15 -2.25 -35.76 -20.73
C GLY A 15 -3.21 -35.50 -21.88
N ALA A 16 -3.06 -36.23 -22.98
CA ALA A 16 -3.99 -36.23 -24.10
C ALA A 16 -5.20 -37.10 -23.74
N SER A 17 -6.40 -36.57 -23.92
CA SER A 17 -7.63 -37.36 -24.02
C SER A 17 -8.60 -36.64 -24.95
N THR A 18 -8.86 -37.29 -26.06
CA THR A 18 -9.76 -36.91 -27.14
C THR A 18 -11.21 -36.90 -26.66
N LEU A 19 -11.92 -35.79 -26.83
CA LEU A 19 -13.37 -35.80 -27.01
C LEU A 19 -13.79 -34.52 -27.76
N SER A 20 -14.20 -34.72 -29.00
CA SER A 20 -14.93 -33.75 -29.79
C SER A 20 -16.31 -33.58 -29.18
N ALA A 21 -16.59 -32.41 -28.63
CA ALA A 21 -17.94 -31.96 -28.31
C ALA A 21 -18.09 -30.53 -28.82
N ASN A 22 -19.08 -30.32 -29.69
CA ASN A 22 -19.57 -28.99 -30.06
C ASN A 22 -19.96 -28.24 -28.78
N LEU A 23 -19.11 -27.35 -28.28
CA LEU A 23 -19.49 -26.37 -27.28
C LEU A 23 -19.88 -25.08 -28.00
N THR A 24 -21.19 -24.89 -28.13
CA THR A 24 -21.80 -23.58 -28.26
C THR A 24 -21.38 -22.75 -27.06
N PHE A 25 -20.58 -21.70 -27.28
CA PHE A 25 -20.26 -20.72 -26.27
C PHE A 25 -21.54 -19.96 -25.91
N SER A 26 -22.21 -20.40 -24.84
CA SER A 26 -23.19 -19.54 -24.16
C SER A 26 -22.41 -18.45 -23.45
N GLN A 27 -22.52 -17.24 -23.98
CA GLN A 27 -22.11 -16.03 -23.32
C GLN A 27 -23.04 -15.83 -22.12
N GLU A 28 -22.69 -16.42 -20.98
CA GLU A 28 -23.27 -16.00 -19.70
C GLU A 28 -22.87 -14.55 -19.49
N SER A 29 -23.84 -13.65 -19.62
CA SER A 29 -23.71 -12.29 -19.10
C SER A 29 -23.67 -12.40 -17.58
N SER A 30 -22.50 -12.69 -17.03
CA SER A 30 -22.27 -12.54 -15.59
C SER A 30 -22.57 -11.08 -15.27
N GLY A 31 -23.71 -10.84 -14.63
CA GLY A 31 -24.09 -9.55 -14.09
C GLY A 31 -23.00 -9.11 -13.12
N GLY A 32 -21.99 -8.42 -13.65
CA GLY A 32 -20.99 -7.74 -12.85
C GLY A 32 -21.75 -6.74 -12.00
N LYS A 33 -21.85 -7.03 -10.70
CA LYS A 33 -22.25 -6.02 -9.73
C LYS A 33 -21.36 -4.83 -10.00
N ARG A 34 -21.96 -3.72 -10.41
CA ARG A 34 -21.28 -2.44 -10.58
C ARG A 34 -20.55 -2.21 -9.27
N VAL A 35 -19.22 -2.35 -9.28
CA VAL A 35 -18.40 -1.90 -8.16
C VAL A 35 -18.79 -0.44 -8.00
N ASN A 36 -19.44 -0.12 -6.88
CA ASN A 36 -19.73 1.26 -6.55
C ASN A 36 -18.38 1.92 -6.47
N ASN A 37 -17.99 2.57 -7.57
CA ASN A 37 -16.80 3.39 -7.64
C ASN A 37 -17.02 4.40 -6.53
N SER A 38 -16.28 4.25 -5.42
CA SER A 38 -16.41 5.11 -4.27
C SER A 38 -16.26 6.53 -4.81
N SER A 39 -17.37 7.25 -4.88
CA SER A 39 -17.38 8.61 -5.36
C SER A 39 -16.57 9.36 -4.34
N PHE A 40 -15.30 9.67 -4.65
CA PHE A 40 -14.49 10.54 -3.81
C PHE A 40 -15.34 11.78 -3.57
N ASN A 41 -15.73 11.99 -2.32
CA ASN A 41 -16.47 13.18 -1.97
C ASN A 41 -15.57 14.36 -2.39
N THR A 42 -16.09 15.29 -3.20
CA THR A 42 -15.29 16.28 -3.93
C THR A 42 -14.54 17.27 -3.02
N LYS A 43 -14.63 17.09 -1.70
CA LYS A 43 -13.91 17.81 -0.67
C LYS A 43 -13.36 16.80 0.34
N MET A 44 -12.08 16.45 0.20
CA MET A 44 -11.34 15.71 1.22
C MET A 44 -10.43 16.68 1.98
N MET A 45 -10.40 16.57 3.31
CA MET A 45 -9.48 17.31 4.15
C MET A 45 -8.39 16.39 4.70
N GLY A 46 -7.13 16.76 4.46
CA GLY A 46 -5.97 16.02 4.91
C GLY A 46 -5.33 16.61 6.17
N PHE A 47 -4.74 15.76 6.99
CA PHE A 47 -3.92 16.11 8.14
C PHE A 47 -2.50 15.59 7.95
N MET A 48 -1.50 16.45 8.13
CA MET A 48 -0.09 16.10 7.99
C MET A 48 0.47 15.58 9.32
N LEU A 49 1.21 14.46 9.25
CA LEU A 49 1.99 13.87 10.34
C LEU A 49 3.49 14.18 10.10
N PRO A 50 4.02 15.28 10.66
CA PRO A 50 5.39 15.73 10.42
C PRO A 50 6.39 14.93 11.28
N HIS A 51 7.13 14.03 10.63
CA HIS A 51 8.12 13.14 11.26
C HIS A 51 9.32 13.87 11.86
N GLU A 52 9.51 15.11 11.48
CA GLU A 52 10.63 15.96 11.87
C GLU A 52 10.33 16.69 13.19
N GLN A 53 9.05 17.04 13.39
CA GLN A 53 8.60 17.81 14.55
C GLN A 53 8.28 16.93 15.75
N PHE A 54 7.80 15.69 15.54
CA PHE A 54 7.33 14.84 16.63
C PHE A 54 7.86 13.39 16.52
N PRO A 55 8.07 12.71 17.67
CA PRO A 55 8.40 11.30 17.66
C PRO A 55 7.21 10.45 17.18
N VAL A 56 7.51 9.26 16.65
CA VAL A 56 6.51 8.32 16.08
C VAL A 56 5.35 8.05 17.04
N SER A 57 5.61 7.88 18.34
CA SER A 57 4.56 7.63 19.34
C SER A 57 3.52 8.75 19.38
N LYS A 58 3.93 10.01 19.24
CA LYS A 58 3.03 11.17 19.18
C LYS A 58 2.29 11.25 17.85
N LEU A 59 2.94 10.89 16.75
CA LEU A 59 2.27 10.85 15.44
C LEU A 59 1.16 9.80 15.39
N VAL A 60 1.34 8.66 16.08
CA VAL A 60 0.26 7.66 16.22
C VAL A 60 -0.93 8.26 16.98
N ASP A 61 -0.68 8.96 18.10
CA ASP A 61 -1.74 9.63 18.86
C ASP A 61 -2.46 10.71 18.01
N TYR A 62 -1.70 11.49 17.24
CA TYR A 62 -2.24 12.53 16.36
C TYR A 62 -3.03 11.95 15.19
N GLY A 63 -2.60 10.84 14.59
CA GLY A 63 -3.36 10.17 13.55
C GLY A 63 -4.74 9.72 14.02
N VAL A 64 -4.80 9.12 15.22
CA VAL A 64 -6.07 8.72 15.85
C VAL A 64 -6.94 9.94 16.17
N ALA A 65 -6.34 11.02 16.69
CA ALA A 65 -7.06 12.25 16.98
C ALA A 65 -7.60 12.92 15.71
N ALA A 66 -6.83 12.93 14.63
CA ALA A 66 -7.23 13.49 13.34
C ALA A 66 -8.39 12.70 12.71
N GLU A 67 -8.34 11.37 12.71
CA GLU A 67 -9.49 10.58 12.24
C GLU A 67 -10.75 10.89 13.06
N ARG A 68 -10.64 10.96 14.40
CA ARG A 68 -11.77 11.30 15.28
C ARG A 68 -12.31 12.72 15.04
N ALA A 69 -11.47 13.63 14.59
CA ALA A 69 -11.85 14.99 14.23
C ALA A 69 -12.51 15.07 12.84
N GLY A 70 -12.56 13.98 12.07
CA GLY A 70 -13.21 13.92 10.77
C GLY A 70 -12.31 14.26 9.59
N PHE A 71 -10.98 14.16 9.73
CA PHE A 71 -10.09 14.24 8.58
C PHE A 71 -10.20 12.97 7.72
N ASP A 72 -10.16 13.13 6.40
CA ASP A 72 -10.34 12.06 5.41
C ASP A 72 -9.02 11.37 5.04
N LEU A 73 -7.89 12.09 5.21
CA LEU A 73 -6.56 11.65 4.79
C LEU A 73 -5.52 12.00 5.88
N LEU A 74 -4.64 11.05 6.20
CA LEU A 74 -3.42 11.26 6.97
C LEU A 74 -2.22 11.19 6.03
N ALA A 75 -1.51 12.30 5.92
CA ALA A 75 -0.32 12.44 5.10
C ALA A 75 0.92 12.27 5.98
N THR A 76 1.95 11.59 5.48
CA THR A 76 3.22 11.36 6.21
C THR A 76 4.41 11.87 5.40
N SER A 77 5.37 12.54 6.05
CA SER A 77 6.68 12.81 5.45
C SER A 77 7.59 11.58 5.53
N ASP A 78 8.35 11.29 4.47
CA ASP A 78 9.32 10.19 4.43
C ASP A 78 10.73 10.77 4.23
N HIS A 79 11.38 11.11 5.34
CA HIS A 79 12.75 11.60 5.35
C HIS A 79 13.69 10.69 6.14
N LEU A 80 14.95 10.69 5.70
CA LEU A 80 16.04 10.06 6.42
C LEU A 80 16.63 11.00 7.49
N GLN A 81 16.60 12.30 7.24
CA GLN A 81 17.10 13.35 8.13
C GLN A 81 16.04 14.42 8.30
N PRO A 82 16.01 15.11 9.46
CA PRO A 82 15.13 16.26 9.67
C PRO A 82 15.41 17.38 8.65
N TRP A 83 14.44 18.29 8.49
CA TRP A 83 14.60 19.47 7.63
C TRP A 83 15.58 20.48 8.21
N GLN A 84 15.60 20.59 9.54
CA GLN A 84 16.41 21.56 10.25
C GLN A 84 17.27 20.90 11.33
N ALA A 85 18.43 21.48 11.62
CA ALA A 85 19.37 20.94 12.59
C ALA A 85 18.85 20.97 14.05
N ASN A 86 17.84 21.80 14.33
CA ASN A 86 17.17 21.89 15.63
C ASN A 86 15.97 20.95 15.77
N GLU A 87 15.58 20.24 14.70
CA GLU A 87 14.58 19.18 14.76
C GLU A 87 15.25 17.87 15.22
N GLY A 88 14.57 17.12 16.09
CA GLY A 88 15.16 15.97 16.79
C GLY A 88 14.74 14.60 16.25
N HIS A 89 13.90 14.55 15.23
CA HIS A 89 13.22 13.32 14.80
C HIS A 89 13.23 13.16 13.28
N SER A 90 13.15 11.93 12.81
CA SER A 90 12.90 11.59 11.40
C SER A 90 12.49 10.11 11.35
N GLY A 91 11.32 9.80 11.93
CA GLY A 91 10.84 8.41 12.00
C GLY A 91 10.60 7.79 10.61
N GLN A 92 10.73 6.47 10.50
CA GLN A 92 10.48 5.76 9.25
C GLN A 92 8.96 5.78 8.94
N ALA A 93 8.59 6.39 7.82
CA ALA A 93 7.20 6.71 7.50
C ALA A 93 6.28 5.49 7.41
N TRP A 94 6.71 4.41 6.76
CA TRP A 94 5.87 3.23 6.47
C TRP A 94 5.56 2.43 7.75
N VAL A 95 6.50 2.39 8.70
CA VAL A 95 6.29 1.82 10.04
C VAL A 95 5.29 2.67 10.82
N THR A 96 5.41 4.00 10.76
CA THR A 96 4.40 4.91 11.35
C THR A 96 3.02 4.68 10.73
N MET A 97 2.93 4.54 9.40
CA MET A 97 1.67 4.26 8.69
C MET A 97 1.02 2.96 9.17
N ALA A 98 1.79 1.87 9.31
CA ALA A 98 1.27 0.61 9.85
C ALA A 98 0.73 0.78 11.28
N ALA A 99 1.49 1.48 12.13
CA ALA A 99 1.10 1.72 13.52
C ALA A 99 -0.16 2.60 13.64
N VAL A 100 -0.30 3.63 12.81
CA VAL A 100 -1.51 4.46 12.72
C VAL A 100 -2.67 3.64 12.17
N GLY A 101 -2.47 2.92 11.06
CA GLY A 101 -3.50 2.13 10.38
C GLY A 101 -4.16 1.09 11.28
N GLN A 102 -3.37 0.45 12.16
CA GLN A 102 -3.90 -0.48 13.16
C GLN A 102 -4.78 0.17 14.24
N ARG A 103 -4.69 1.51 14.39
CA ARG A 103 -5.42 2.29 15.39
C ARG A 103 -6.57 3.11 14.81
N THR A 104 -6.65 3.20 13.49
CA THR A 104 -7.70 3.91 12.74
C THR A 104 -8.61 2.94 11.98
N LYS A 105 -9.70 3.42 11.36
CA LYS A 105 -10.70 2.55 10.70
C LYS A 105 -11.15 2.99 9.31
N HIS A 106 -11.15 4.28 9.03
CA HIS A 106 -11.80 4.83 7.83
C HIS A 106 -10.96 5.88 7.10
N VAL A 107 -9.94 6.43 7.77
CA VAL A 107 -9.06 7.44 7.17
C VAL A 107 -8.12 6.83 6.12
N TRP A 108 -7.89 7.55 5.02
CA TRP A 108 -6.85 7.20 4.06
C TRP A 108 -5.48 7.55 4.63
N ILE A 109 -4.45 6.73 4.38
CA ILE A 109 -3.10 6.99 4.90
C ILE A 109 -2.10 6.85 3.75
N GLY A 110 -1.20 7.83 3.60
CA GLY A 110 -0.16 7.76 2.57
C GLY A 110 1.01 8.71 2.80
N PRO A 111 2.14 8.50 2.10
CA PRO A 111 3.25 9.42 2.09
C PRO A 111 3.01 10.61 1.16
N THR A 112 3.53 11.77 1.55
CA THR A 112 3.56 12.99 0.74
C THR A 112 4.93 13.66 0.89
N VAL A 113 6.00 13.10 0.33
CA VAL A 113 6.08 11.98 -0.62
C VAL A 113 7.16 10.97 -0.20
N THR A 114 7.04 9.73 -0.67
CA THR A 114 8.17 8.77 -0.67
C THR A 114 8.99 9.01 -1.94
N CYS A 115 10.32 9.10 -1.83
CA CYS A 115 11.22 9.13 -2.99
C CYS A 115 11.67 7.70 -3.35
N PRO A 116 11.13 7.07 -4.42
CA PRO A 116 11.32 5.63 -4.65
C PRO A 116 12.53 5.30 -5.52
N THR A 117 13.42 6.24 -5.84
CA THR A 117 14.43 6.10 -6.89
C THR A 117 15.88 6.07 -6.41
N PHE A 118 16.14 6.39 -5.14
CA PHE A 118 17.51 6.47 -4.62
C PHE A 118 17.72 5.53 -3.44
N ARG A 119 17.47 6.00 -2.20
CA ARG A 119 17.73 5.21 -0.98
C ARG A 119 16.87 3.96 -0.85
N TYR A 120 15.74 3.91 -1.57
CA TYR A 120 14.86 2.77 -1.63
C TYR A 120 14.98 2.06 -2.97
N ASN A 121 14.95 0.72 -2.93
CA ASN A 121 14.72 -0.08 -4.13
C ASN A 121 13.22 -0.01 -4.48
N PRO A 122 12.84 0.36 -5.72
CA PRO A 122 11.43 0.43 -6.13
C PRO A 122 10.63 -0.86 -5.89
N ALA A 123 11.26 -2.03 -6.01
CA ALA A 123 10.60 -3.31 -5.74
C ALA A 123 10.22 -3.47 -4.26
N VAL A 124 11.08 -3.00 -3.35
CA VAL A 124 10.81 -3.00 -1.90
C VAL A 124 9.73 -1.98 -1.55
N VAL A 125 9.69 -0.83 -2.24
CA VAL A 125 8.58 0.13 -2.10
C VAL A 125 7.26 -0.54 -2.50
N ALA A 126 7.22 -1.20 -3.66
CA ALA A 126 6.02 -1.89 -4.13
C ALA A 126 5.57 -3.00 -3.15
N GLU A 127 6.50 -3.82 -2.67
CA GLU A 127 6.24 -4.87 -1.68
C GLU A 127 5.68 -4.31 -0.37
N ALA A 128 6.29 -3.24 0.16
CA ALA A 128 5.86 -2.62 1.41
C ALA A 128 4.45 -2.03 1.29
N PHE A 129 4.15 -1.31 0.21
CA PHE A 129 2.82 -0.71 0.01
C PHE A 129 1.74 -1.75 -0.31
N ALA A 130 2.08 -2.82 -1.03
CA ALA A 130 1.19 -3.95 -1.21
C ALA A 130 0.86 -4.62 0.13
N SER A 131 1.86 -4.77 1.01
CA SER A 131 1.67 -5.33 2.35
C SER A 131 0.83 -4.42 3.25
N LEU A 132 1.08 -3.11 3.25
CA LEU A 132 0.29 -2.12 4.00
C LEU A 132 -1.18 -2.13 3.58
N ASN A 133 -1.48 -2.32 2.29
CA ASN A 133 -2.86 -2.37 1.79
C ASN A 133 -3.64 -3.62 2.24
N LEU A 134 -2.97 -4.64 2.78
CA LEU A 134 -3.61 -5.85 3.30
C LEU A 134 -3.90 -5.77 4.80
N LEU A 135 -3.40 -4.74 5.50
CA LEU A 135 -3.60 -4.51 6.94
C LEU A 135 -4.91 -3.77 7.22
#